data_AF-A0A7S0VKD7-F1
#
_entry.id   AF-A0A7S0VKD7-F1
#
_cell.length_a   1.000
_cell.length_b   1.000
_cell.length_c   1.000
_cell.angle_alpha   90.00
_cell.angle_beta   90.00
_cell.angle_gamma   90.00
#
_symmetry.space_group_name_H-M   'P 1'
#
loop_
_entity.id
_entity.type
_entity.pdbx_description
1 polymer ?
#
loop_
_entity_poly.entity_id
_entity_poly.type
_entity_poly.pdbx_seq_one_letter_code
_entity_poly.pdbx_strand_id
1 'polypeptide(L)'
;VTCLSVTKWVHLNHGDQGLLRLLRRMWFALKEGGLLLLEPQPWRSYRRCRNLSNATRHNYAAIAIRPERIPETLSEVGFDVLETLAPPGKLSRGFDRPIF
;
A
#
# COMPACT_ATOMS: atom_id res chain seq x y z
N VAL A 1 9.65 -2.67 -10.33
CA VAL A 1 9.68 -2.79 -8.85
C VAL A 1 8.44 -3.54 -8.40
N THR A 2 8.54 -4.42 -7.40
CA THR A 2 7.38 -5.12 -6.82
C THR A 2 7.20 -4.72 -5.36
N CYS A 3 5.95 -4.45 -4.96
CA CYS A 3 5.59 -4.10 -3.59
C CYS A 3 4.32 -4.85 -3.19
N LEU A 4 4.51 -6.10 -2.78
CA LEU A 4 3.43 -7.06 -2.57
C LEU A 4 3.23 -7.32 -1.08
N SER A 5 2.04 -7.04 -0.56
CA SER A 5 1.72 -7.25 0.86
C SER A 5 2.67 -6.52 1.83
N VAL A 6 3.23 -5.37 1.43
CA VAL A 6 4.16 -4.58 2.27
C VAL A 6 3.53 -3.30 2.81
N THR A 7 2.65 -2.64 2.03
CA THR A 7 2.18 -1.28 2.33
C THR A 7 1.61 -1.14 3.73
N LYS A 8 0.77 -2.08 4.19
CA LYS A 8 0.23 -2.08 5.56
C LYS A 8 1.30 -2.01 6.63
N TRP A 9 2.36 -2.80 6.48
CA TRP A 9 3.37 -2.90 7.52
C TRP A 9 4.20 -1.63 7.61
N VAL A 10 4.55 -1.04 6.47
CA VAL A 10 5.22 0.28 6.44
C VAL A 10 4.30 1.34 7.03
N HIS A 11 3.03 1.33 6.65
CA HIS A 11 2.04 2.31 7.06
C HIS A 11 1.72 2.26 8.56
N LEU A 12 1.56 1.06 9.13
CA LEU A 12 1.37 0.90 10.57
C LEU A 12 2.62 1.26 11.39
N ASN A 13 3.83 0.99 10.89
CA ASN A 13 5.05 1.27 11.64
C ASN A 13 5.56 2.71 11.48
N HIS A 14 5.24 3.38 10.38
CA HIS A 14 5.82 4.67 10.02
C HIS A 14 4.80 5.74 9.61
N GLY A 15 3.50 5.45 9.72
CA GLY A 15 2.41 6.36 9.39
C GLY A 15 2.33 6.72 7.90
N ASP A 16 1.48 7.69 7.57
CA ASP A 16 1.30 8.20 6.20
C ASP A 16 2.62 8.68 5.59
N GLN A 17 3.47 9.30 6.40
CA GLN A 17 4.79 9.75 5.97
C GLN A 17 5.70 8.58 5.55
N GLY A 18 5.61 7.44 6.23
CA GLY A 18 6.31 6.23 5.84
C GLY A 18 5.83 5.68 4.50
N LEU A 19 4.51 5.64 4.30
CA LEU A 19 3.90 5.23 3.04
C LEU A 19 4.34 6.14 1.89
N LEU A 20 4.21 7.46 2.04
CA LEU A 20 4.61 8.44 1.03
C LEU A 20 6.10 8.33 0.66
N ARG A 21 6.98 8.17 1.66
CA ARG A 21 8.41 7.96 1.41
C ARG A 21 8.67 6.66 0.65
N LEU A 22 7.96 5.57 0.97
CA LEU A 22 8.07 4.30 0.25
C LEU A 22 7.68 4.49 -1.22
N LEU A 23 6.52 5.07 -1.51
CA LEU A 23 6.04 5.30 -2.88
C LEU A 23 7.02 6.16 -3.69
N ARG A 24 7.50 7.27 -3.13
CA ARG A 24 8.50 8.14 -3.78
C ARG A 24 9.82 7.41 -4.05
N ARG A 25 10.29 6.57 -3.11
CA ARG A 25 11.51 5.78 -3.34
C ARG A 25 11.34 4.78 -4.48
N MET A 26 10.16 4.17 -4.60
CA MET A 26 9.88 3.27 -5.73
C MET A 26 9.84 4.01 -7.05
N TRP A 27 9.29 5.24 -7.09
CA TRP A 27 9.33 6.11 -8.26
C TRP A 27 10.76 6.40 -8.70
N PHE A 28 11.60 6.93 -7.80
CA PHE A 28 12.99 7.26 -8.13
C PHE A 28 13.88 6.04 -8.43
N ALA A 29 13.48 4.84 -8.01
CA ALA A 29 14.20 3.61 -8.32
C ALA A 29 13.91 3.07 -9.72
N LEU A 30 12.85 3.56 -10.39
CA LEU A 30 12.48 3.15 -11.73
C LEU A 30 13.12 4.08 -12.77
N LYS A 31 13.50 3.50 -13.91
CA LYS A 31 13.81 4.26 -15.12
C LYS A 31 12.52 4.64 -15.82
N GLU A 32 12.60 5.54 -16.79
CA GLU A 32 11.49 5.82 -17.70
C GLU A 32 10.94 4.53 -18.33
N GLY A 33 9.60 4.41 -18.36
CA GLY A 33 8.90 3.19 -18.77
C GLY A 33 8.94 2.03 -17.78
N GLY A 34 9.58 2.20 -16.61
CA GLY A 34 9.63 1.19 -15.57
C GLY A 34 8.28 0.99 -14.86
N LEU A 35 7.95 -0.26 -14.55
CA LEU A 35 6.67 -0.62 -13.93
C LEU A 35 6.80 -0.85 -12.42
N LEU A 36 5.81 -0.38 -11.67
CA LEU A 36 5.54 -0.77 -10.29
C LEU A 36 4.38 -1.76 -10.29
N LEU A 37 4.54 -2.89 -9.61
CA LEU A 37 3.45 -3.81 -9.29
C LEU A 37 3.15 -3.70 -7.78
N LEU A 38 1.96 -3.23 -7.43
CA LEU A 38 1.57 -2.89 -6.06
C LEU A 38 0.34 -3.68 -5.61
N GLU A 39 0.45 -4.43 -4.53
CA GLU A 39 -0.66 -5.17 -3.92
C GLU A 39 -0.90 -4.66 -2.49
N PRO A 40 -1.72 -3.61 -2.30
CA PRO A 40 -1.99 -3.06 -0.99
C PRO A 40 -3.01 -3.91 -0.22
N GLN A 41 -2.80 -4.03 1.10
CA GLN A 41 -3.76 -4.76 1.93
C GLN A 41 -4.97 -3.89 2.30
N PRO A 42 -6.16 -4.49 2.45
CA PRO A 42 -7.37 -3.74 2.77
C PRO A 42 -7.39 -3.27 4.23
N TRP A 43 -8.13 -2.20 4.52
CA TRP A 43 -8.22 -1.61 5.87
C TRP A 43 -8.63 -2.60 6.97
N ARG A 44 -9.46 -3.61 6.64
CA ARG A 44 -9.82 -4.70 7.56
C ARG A 44 -8.61 -5.41 8.17
N SER A 45 -7.51 -5.54 7.41
CA SER A 45 -6.26 -6.15 7.86
C SER A 45 -5.51 -5.25 8.84
N TYR A 46 -5.57 -3.93 8.65
CA TYR A 46 -4.98 -2.95 9.58
C TYR A 46 -5.65 -3.04 10.95
N ARG A 47 -7.00 -3.09 10.98
CA ARG A 47 -7.77 -3.21 12.22
C ARG A 47 -7.35 -4.39 13.09
N ARG A 48 -6.98 -5.52 12.49
CA ARG A 48 -6.53 -6.73 13.19
C ARG A 48 -5.12 -6.58 13.76
N CYS A 49 -4.26 -5.83 13.08
CA CYS A 49 -2.84 -5.67 13.43
C CYS A 49 -2.51 -4.38 14.20
N ARG A 50 -3.48 -3.46 14.40
CA ARG A 50 -3.24 -2.13 14.99
C ARG A 50 -2.67 -2.13 16.42
N ASN A 51 -2.83 -3.23 17.16
CA ASN A 51 -2.44 -3.31 18.57
C ASN A 51 -1.16 -4.10 18.80
N LEU A 52 -0.40 -4.45 17.75
CA LEU A 52 0.83 -5.24 17.87
C LEU A 52 1.93 -4.51 18.65
N SER A 53 1.91 -3.18 18.69
CA SER A 53 2.83 -2.34 19.47
C SER A 53 2.23 -0.97 19.78
N ASN A 54 2.83 -0.22 20.70
CA ASN A 54 2.41 1.16 20.98
C ASN A 54 2.55 2.06 19.74
N ALA A 55 3.63 1.88 18.96
CA ALA A 55 3.85 2.61 17.72
C ALA A 55 2.75 2.33 16.68
N THR A 56 2.44 1.04 16.44
CA THR A 56 1.38 0.68 15.48
C THR A 56 0.01 1.18 15.91
N ARG A 57 -0.29 1.21 17.22
CA ARG A 57 -1.54 1.75 17.74
C ARG A 57 -1.65 3.26 17.54
N HIS A 58 -0.58 3.98 17.86
CA HIS A 58 -0.50 5.43 17.68
C HIS A 58 -0.65 5.80 16.20
N ASN A 59 0.17 5.21 15.32
CA ASN A 59 0.12 5.49 13.90
C ASN A 59 -1.24 5.12 13.31
N TYR A 60 -1.80 3.96 13.65
CA TYR A 60 -3.13 3.56 13.17
C TYR A 60 -4.20 4.61 13.44
N ALA A 61 -4.17 5.24 14.63
CA ALA A 61 -5.11 6.30 14.99
C ALA A 61 -4.88 7.59 14.18
N ALA A 62 -3.66 7.83 13.71
CA ALA A 62 -3.26 8.99 12.94
C ALA A 62 -3.32 8.79 11.40
N ILE A 63 -3.57 7.57 10.89
CA ILE A 63 -3.64 7.31 9.45
C ILE A 63 -4.80 8.11 8.83
N ALA A 64 -4.47 9.01 7.90
CA ALA A 64 -5.41 9.76 7.08
C ALA A 64 -5.51 9.20 5.66
N ILE A 65 -4.40 8.74 5.08
CA ILE A 65 -4.39 8.06 3.78
C ILE A 65 -4.94 6.65 3.99
N ARG A 66 -6.15 6.35 3.49
CA ARG A 66 -6.70 5.00 3.56
C ARG A 66 -6.17 4.14 2.41
N PRO A 67 -6.06 2.80 2.55
CA PRO A 67 -5.61 1.92 1.47
C PRO A 67 -6.35 2.12 0.15
N GLU A 68 -7.64 2.45 0.22
CA GLU A 68 -8.51 2.72 -0.92
C GLU A 68 -8.09 3.98 -1.70
N ARG A 69 -7.34 4.90 -1.06
CA ARG A 69 -6.81 6.13 -1.67
C ARG A 69 -5.37 6.01 -2.16
N ILE A 70 -4.74 4.84 -2.00
CA ILE A 70 -3.36 4.63 -2.47
C ILE A 70 -3.20 4.90 -3.98
N PRO A 71 -4.16 4.53 -4.87
CA PRO A 71 -4.07 4.89 -6.28
C PRO A 71 -3.98 6.41 -6.53
N GLU A 72 -4.75 7.22 -5.79
CA GLU A 72 -4.65 8.68 -5.85
C GLU A 72 -3.25 9.16 -5.44
N THR A 73 -2.71 8.57 -4.38
CA THR A 73 -1.37 8.89 -3.88
C THR A 73 -0.27 8.48 -4.86
N LEU A 74 -0.45 7.41 -5.65
CA LEU A 74 0.46 7.03 -6.71
C LEU A 74 0.52 8.12 -7.79
N SER A 75 -0.64 8.63 -8.23
CA SER A 75 -0.73 9.73 -9.18
C SER A 75 -0.09 11.01 -8.65
N GLU A 76 -0.29 11.35 -7.38
CA GLU A 76 0.39 12.49 -6.74
C GLU A 76 1.93 12.35 -6.71
N VAL A 77 2.45 11.12 -6.70
CA VAL A 77 3.90 10.84 -6.74
C VAL A 77 4.45 10.90 -8.17
N GLY A 78 3.61 10.72 -9.19
CA GLY A 78 3.98 10.75 -10.61
C GLY A 78 3.71 9.46 -11.37
N PHE A 79 3.13 8.44 -10.72
CA PHE A 79 2.77 7.20 -11.40
C PHE A 79 1.43 7.32 -12.13
N ASP A 80 1.36 6.79 -13.35
CA ASP A 80 0.10 6.50 -14.03
C ASP A 80 -0.35 5.07 -13.70
N VAL A 81 -1.58 4.91 -13.22
CA VAL A 81 -2.16 3.58 -12.99
C VAL A 81 -2.61 3.01 -14.34
N LEU A 82 -1.88 2.02 -14.84
CA LEU A 82 -2.12 1.44 -16.17
C LEU A 82 -3.28 0.43 -16.17
N GLU A 83 -3.30 -0.46 -15.19
CA GLU A 83 -4.29 -1.53 -15.08
C GLU A 83 -4.58 -1.85 -13.61
N THR A 84 -5.75 -2.41 -13.34
CA THR A 84 -6.04 -3.05 -12.05
C THR A 84 -6.35 -4.51 -12.30
N LEU A 85 -5.44 -5.37 -11.86
CA LEU A 85 -5.55 -6.81 -12.02
C LEU A 85 -6.34 -7.41 -10.86
N ALA A 86 -7.33 -8.24 -11.20
CA ALA A 86 -7.98 -9.11 -10.24
C ALA A 86 -7.15 -10.40 -10.06
N PRO A 87 -7.04 -10.92 -8.84
CA PRO A 87 -6.36 -12.20 -8.61
C PRO A 87 -7.08 -13.35 -9.34
N PRO A 88 -6.34 -14.34 -9.87
CA PRO A 88 -6.95 -15.45 -10.58
C PRO A 88 -7.69 -16.41 -9.63
N GLY A 89 -8.96 -16.69 -9.93
CA GLY A 89 -9.75 -17.74 -9.28
C GLY A 89 -10.28 -17.39 -7.87
N LYS A 90 -10.79 -18.40 -7.16
CA LYS A 90 -11.27 -18.25 -5.77
C LYS A 90 -10.09 -18.25 -4.81
N LEU A 91 -9.61 -17.07 -4.45
CA LEU A 91 -8.69 -16.91 -3.33
C LEU A 91 -9.44 -16.90 -1.99
N SER A 92 -8.75 -17.25 -0.90
CA SER A 92 -9.32 -17.03 0.43
C SER A 92 -9.49 -15.52 0.66
N ARG A 93 -10.54 -15.12 1.40
CA ARG A 93 -10.90 -13.70 1.62
C ARG A 93 -9.73 -12.83 2.12
N GLY A 94 -8.72 -13.43 2.73
CA GLY A 94 -7.52 -12.71 3.19
C GLY A 94 -6.62 -12.24 2.06
N PHE A 95 -6.57 -12.93 0.93
CA PHE A 95 -5.64 -12.71 -0.20
C PHE A 95 -6.34 -12.29 -1.50
N ASP A 96 -7.66 -12.27 -1.51
CA ASP A 96 -8.46 -11.65 -2.58
C ASP A 96 -8.34 -10.11 -2.49
N ARG A 97 -7.39 -9.55 -3.26
CA ARG A 97 -6.98 -8.14 -3.24
C ARG A 97 -6.53 -7.70 -4.64
N PRO A 98 -6.78 -6.43 -5.01
CA PRO A 98 -6.35 -5.91 -6.30
C PRO A 98 -4.83 -5.76 -6.37
N ILE A 99 -4.30 -5.89 -7.58
CA ILE A 99 -2.92 -5.53 -7.91
C ILE A 99 -3.00 -4.35 -8.89
N PHE A 100 -2.26 -3.28 -8.59
CA PHE A 100 -2.11 -2.08 -9.41
C PHE A 100 -0.74 -2.08 -10.10
#